data_AF-A0A2V2UAN3-F1
#
_entry.id   AF-A0A2V2UAN3-F1
#
_cell.length_a   1.000
_cell.length_b   1.000
_cell.length_c   1.000
_cell.angle_alpha   90.00
_cell.angle_beta   90.00
_cell.angle_gamma   90.00
#
_symmetry.space_group_name_H-M   'P 1'
#
loop_
_entity.id
_entity.type
_entity.pdbx_description
1 polymer ?
#
loop_
_entity_poly.entity_id
_entity_poly.type
_entity_poly.pdbx_seq_one_letter_code
_entity_poly.pdbx_strand_id
1 'polypeptide(L)'
;MVSDAEILTALLIDLPVWGANCSKISSILKKNYGFSEKSCIFLDKLACPLPEMFVNKSKELIEIAILEREKYLQTAARLILDYELCFWDTIYKHSIN
;
A
#
# COMPACT_ATOMS: atom_id res chain seq x y z
N MET A 1 -16.58 12.95 10.76
CA MET A 1 -16.67 12.29 9.46
C MET A 1 -15.27 12.29 8.85
N VAL A 2 -14.83 11.14 8.33
CA VAL A 2 -13.55 11.00 7.60
C VAL A 2 -13.60 11.89 6.36
N SER A 3 -12.54 12.66 6.11
CA SER A 3 -12.40 13.46 4.88
C SER A 3 -11.72 12.68 3.77
N ASP A 4 -11.90 13.13 2.53
CA ASP A 4 -11.18 12.58 1.37
C ASP A 4 -9.65 12.65 1.57
N ALA A 5 -9.16 13.70 2.23
CA ALA A 5 -7.73 13.82 2.54
C ALA A 5 -7.22 12.72 3.48
N GLU A 6 -8.01 12.27 4.45
CA GLU A 6 -7.63 11.14 5.32
C GLU A 6 -7.56 9.83 4.51
N ILE A 7 -8.52 9.59 3.62
CA ILE A 7 -8.54 8.41 2.74
C ILE A 7 -7.33 8.42 1.80
N LEU A 8 -7.09 9.55 1.13
CA LEU A 8 -5.98 9.70 0.20
C LEU A 8 -4.62 9.62 0.92
N THR A 9 -4.52 10.13 2.14
CA THR A 9 -3.31 9.97 2.97
C THR A 9 -3.04 8.50 3.25
N ALA A 10 -4.07 7.74 3.67
CA ALA A 10 -3.93 6.32 3.91
C ALA A 10 -3.45 5.58 2.64
N LEU A 11 -4.08 5.82 1.49
CA LEU A 11 -3.71 5.17 0.23
C LEU A 11 -2.32 5.54 -0.27
N LEU A 12 -1.92 6.83 -0.20
CA LEU A 12 -0.60 7.27 -0.66
C LEU A 12 0.55 6.72 0.18
N ILE A 13 0.31 6.45 1.45
CA ILE A 13 1.31 5.90 2.38
C ILE A 13 1.38 4.37 2.25
N ASP A 14 0.23 3.70 2.18
CA ASP A 14 0.12 2.25 2.19
C ASP A 14 0.52 1.59 0.87
N LEU A 15 -0.01 2.08 -0.26
CA LEU A 15 0.16 1.40 -1.56
C LEU A 15 1.63 1.23 -2.00
N PRO A 16 2.57 2.16 -1.75
CA PRO A 16 3.98 1.92 -2.01
C PRO A 16 4.60 0.80 -1.17
N VAL A 17 4.19 0.68 0.10
CA VAL A 17 4.66 -0.38 1.02
C VAL A 17 4.10 -1.72 0.58
N TRP A 18 2.80 -1.78 0.31
CA TRP A 18 2.11 -2.94 -0.24
C TRP A 18 2.75 -3.42 -1.56
N GLY A 19 3.01 -2.48 -2.47
CA GLY A 19 3.64 -2.75 -3.75
C GLY A 19 5.06 -3.31 -3.61
N ALA A 20 5.84 -2.80 -2.65
CA ALA A 20 7.18 -3.33 -2.36
C ALA A 20 7.13 -4.78 -1.86
N ASN A 21 6.17 -5.13 -1.00
CA ASN A 21 5.96 -6.50 -0.54
C ASN A 21 5.51 -7.41 -1.69
N CYS A 22 4.57 -6.96 -2.52
CA CYS A 22 4.15 -7.68 -3.72
C CYS A 22 5.32 -7.95 -4.67
N SER A 23 6.17 -6.95 -4.91
CA SER A 23 7.37 -7.08 -5.76
C SER A 23 8.33 -8.16 -5.23
N LYS A 24 8.62 -8.15 -3.93
CA LYS A 24 9.49 -9.13 -3.28
C LYS A 24 8.95 -10.54 -3.41
N ILE A 25 7.67 -10.75 -3.09
CA ILE A 25 7.00 -12.06 -3.16
C ILE A 25 7.03 -12.56 -4.60
N SER A 26 6.63 -11.73 -5.57
CA SER A 26 6.63 -12.07 -6.99
C SER A 26 8.03 -12.50 -7.48
N SER A 27 9.06 -11.73 -7.12
CA SER A 27 10.45 -12.03 -7.46
C SER A 27 10.90 -13.38 -6.90
N ILE A 28 10.58 -13.69 -5.64
CA ILE A 28 10.94 -14.94 -4.98
C ILE A 28 10.19 -16.14 -5.60
N LEU A 29 8.88 -16.01 -5.84
CA LEU A 29 8.08 -17.09 -6.45
C LEU A 29 8.59 -17.46 -7.85
N LYS A 30 8.93 -16.47 -8.67
CA LYS A 30 9.48 -16.69 -10.01
C LYS A 30 10.87 -17.33 -9.94
N LYS A 31 11.77 -16.81 -9.10
CA LYS A 31 13.17 -17.25 -9.04
C LYS A 31 13.37 -18.60 -8.37
N ASN A 32 12.67 -18.85 -7.26
CA ASN A 32 12.96 -19.98 -6.38
C ASN A 32 11.93 -21.11 -6.50
N TYR A 33 10.73 -20.81 -7.00
CA TYR A 33 9.61 -21.76 -7.05
C TYR A 33 9.08 -22.00 -8.48
N GLY A 34 9.71 -21.40 -9.50
CA GLY A 34 9.39 -21.65 -10.90
C GLY A 34 8.03 -21.11 -11.36
N PHE A 35 7.44 -20.16 -10.63
CA PHE A 35 6.16 -19.56 -11.04
C PHE A 35 6.31 -18.77 -12.34
N SER A 36 5.30 -18.83 -13.21
CA SER A 36 5.27 -18.04 -14.44
C SER A 36 4.94 -16.57 -14.16
N GLU A 37 5.27 -15.68 -15.11
CA GLU A 37 4.83 -14.27 -15.06
C GLU A 37 3.31 -14.15 -14.97
N LYS A 38 2.57 -14.97 -15.72
CA LYS A 38 1.11 -14.98 -15.68
C LYS A 38 0.56 -15.35 -14.30
N SER A 39 1.23 -16.26 -13.60
CA SER A 39 0.87 -16.65 -12.21
C SER A 39 1.12 -15.51 -11.22
N CYS A 40 2.08 -14.63 -11.49
CA CYS A 40 2.45 -13.52 -10.61
C CYS A 40 1.85 -12.16 -11.03
N ILE A 41 1.02 -12.12 -12.08
CA ILE A 41 0.52 -10.87 -12.68
C ILE A 41 -0.20 -9.96 -11.69
N PHE A 42 -0.89 -10.53 -10.70
CA PHE A 42 -1.54 -9.76 -9.64
C PHE A 42 -0.52 -8.99 -8.79
N LEU A 43 0.52 -9.67 -8.31
CA LEU A 43 1.58 -9.07 -7.51
C LEU A 43 2.38 -8.06 -8.33
N ASP A 44 2.68 -8.39 -9.59
CA ASP A 44 3.43 -7.51 -10.49
C ASP A 44 2.67 -6.21 -10.80
N LYS A 45 1.34 -6.28 -10.98
CA LYS A 45 0.52 -5.08 -11.18
C LYS A 45 0.44 -4.20 -9.94
N LEU A 46 0.37 -4.78 -8.75
CA LEU A 46 0.35 -4.02 -7.50
C LEU A 46 1.72 -3.46 -7.12
N ALA A 47 2.80 -4.03 -7.65
CA ALA A 47 4.15 -3.50 -7.50
C ALA A 47 4.44 -2.30 -8.42
N CYS A 48 3.56 -2.00 -9.38
CA CYS A 48 3.73 -0.83 -10.23
C CYS A 48 3.59 0.47 -9.42
N PRO A 49 4.37 1.51 -9.75
CA PRO A 49 4.21 2.81 -9.10
C PRO A 49 2.81 3.38 -9.33
N LEU A 50 2.33 4.16 -8.37
CA LEU A 50 1.07 4.87 -8.51
C LEU A 50 1.11 5.84 -9.69
N PRO A 51 0.00 6.05 -10.41
CA PRO A 51 -0.06 7.04 -11.47
C PRO A 51 0.32 8.43 -10.96
N GLU A 52 1.22 9.14 -11.65
CA GLU A 52 1.73 10.45 -11.23
C GLU A 52 0.59 11.46 -10.99
N MET A 53 -0.40 11.48 -11.88
CA MET A 53 -1.59 12.34 -11.75
C MET A 53 -2.37 12.06 -10.46
N PHE A 54 -2.47 10.79 -10.04
CA PHE A 54 -3.13 10.44 -8.79
C PHE A 54 -2.34 10.95 -7.58
N VAL A 55 -1.02 10.78 -7.60
CA VAL A 55 -0.13 11.26 -6.54
C VAL A 55 -0.22 12.78 -6.40
N ASN A 56 -0.11 13.52 -7.50
CA ASN A 56 -0.10 14.98 -7.48
C ASN A 56 -1.43 15.56 -6.98
N LYS A 57 -2.56 15.10 -7.53
CA LYS A 57 -3.89 15.56 -7.08
C LYS A 57 -4.18 15.23 -5.62
N SER A 58 -3.72 14.06 -5.17
CA SER A 58 -3.88 13.65 -3.76
C SER A 58 -3.05 14.53 -2.83
N LYS A 59 -1.80 14.85 -3.21
CA LYS A 59 -0.95 15.76 -2.45
C LYS A 59 -1.54 17.15 -2.30
N GLU A 60 -2.08 17.73 -3.39
CA GLU A 60 -2.74 19.05 -3.34
C GLU A 60 -3.86 19.09 -2.29
N LEU A 61 -4.72 18.07 -2.24
CA LEU A 61 -5.80 17.99 -1.26
C LEU A 61 -5.29 17.78 0.18
N ILE A 62 -4.23 16.99 0.34
CA ILE A 62 -3.62 16.72 1.65
C ILE A 62 -2.94 17.99 2.19
N GLU A 63 -2.23 18.73 1.35
CA GLU A 63 -1.56 19.99 1.70
C GLU A 63 -2.55 21.07 2.16
N ILE A 64 -3.74 21.12 1.57
CA ILE A 64 -4.81 22.01 2.05
C ILE A 64 -5.34 21.54 3.40
N ALA A 65 -5.58 20.24 3.56
CA ALA A 65 -6.20 19.69 4.77
C ALA A 65 -5.26 19.64 5.98
N ILE A 66 -3.94 19.61 5.78
CA ILE A 66 -2.98 19.42 6.87
C ILE A 66 -3.02 20.57 7.89
N LEU A 67 -3.35 21.79 7.45
CA LEU A 67 -3.43 22.98 8.30
C LEU A 67 -4.47 22.86 9.42
N GLU A 68 -5.52 22.06 9.22
CA GLU A 68 -6.62 21.90 10.17
C GLU A 68 -6.78 20.47 10.70
N ARG A 69 -6.31 19.47 9.94
CA ARG A 69 -6.60 18.05 10.19
C ARG A 69 -5.37 17.17 10.37
N GLU A 70 -4.19 17.75 10.58
CA GLU A 70 -2.92 17.01 10.72
C GLU A 70 -3.03 15.72 11.56
N LYS A 71 -3.61 15.81 12.77
CA LYS A 71 -3.75 14.66 13.67
C LYS A 71 -4.58 13.53 13.07
N TYR A 72 -5.63 13.86 12.32
CA TYR A 72 -6.48 12.86 11.65
C TYR A 72 -5.76 12.21 10.47
N LEU A 73 -5.01 12.99 9.69
CA LEU A 73 -4.18 12.45 8.59
C LEU A 73 -3.10 11.50 9.11
N GLN A 74 -2.42 11.88 10.20
CA GLN A 74 -1.44 11.02 10.88
C GLN A 74 -2.09 9.74 11.42
N THR A 75 -3.30 9.85 12.01
CA THR A 75 -4.05 8.70 12.51
C THR A 75 -4.42 7.75 11.37
N ALA A 76 -4.93 8.29 10.24
CA ALA A 76 -5.27 7.48 9.06
C ALA A 76 -4.03 6.77 8.49
N ALA A 77 -2.90 7.47 8.38
CA ALA A 77 -1.63 6.90 7.92
C ALA A 77 -1.12 5.79 8.85
N ARG A 78 -1.20 5.98 10.17
CA ARG A 78 -0.79 4.94 11.14
C ARG A 78 -1.71 3.73 11.05
N LEU A 79 -3.02 3.96 11.06
CA LEU A 79 -4.00 2.90 11.12
C LEU A 79 -3.92 1.97 9.91
N ILE A 80 -3.76 2.52 8.70
CA ILE A 80 -3.64 1.69 7.50
C ILE A 80 -2.38 0.82 7.52
N LEU A 81 -1.24 1.37 7.94
CA LEU A 81 0.01 0.62 8.06
C LEU A 81 -0.07 -0.48 9.13
N ASP A 82 -0.79 -0.24 10.22
CA ASP A 82 -1.03 -1.26 11.26
C ASP A 82 -1.92 -2.40 10.73
N TYR A 83 -2.92 -2.08 9.92
CA TYR A 83 -3.75 -3.10 9.23
C TYR A 83 -2.95 -3.86 8.17
N GLU A 84 -2.09 -3.18 7.40
CA GLU A 84 -1.20 -3.82 6.44
C GLU A 84 -0.26 -4.81 7.14
N LEU A 85 0.36 -4.41 8.25
CA LEU A 85 1.23 -5.29 9.03
C LEU A 85 0.45 -6.52 9.52
N CYS A 86 -0.74 -6.32 10.09
CA CYS A 86 -1.61 -7.41 10.54
C CYS A 86 -1.96 -8.37 9.39
N PHE A 87 -2.22 -7.83 8.19
CA PHE A 87 -2.46 -8.64 7.00
C PHE A 87 -1.26 -9.53 6.66
N TRP A 88 -0.05 -8.96 6.57
CA TRP A 88 1.15 -9.72 6.23
C TRP A 88 1.54 -10.74 7.30
N ASP A 89 1.42 -10.39 8.58
CA ASP A 89 1.64 -11.32 9.69
C ASP A 89 0.67 -12.50 9.62
N THR A 90 -0.58 -12.25 9.26
CA THR A 90 -1.59 -13.30 9.09
C THR A 90 -1.25 -14.23 7.92
N ILE A 91 -0.83 -13.68 6.77
CA ILE A 91 -0.38 -14.47 5.62
C ILE A 91 0.82 -15.33 6.03
N TYR A 92 1.82 -14.76 6.68
CA TYR A 92 3.00 -15.48 7.14
C TYR A 92 2.64 -16.63 8.07
N LYS A 93 1.85 -16.36 9.12
CA LYS A 93 1.41 -17.34 10.12
C LYS A 93 0.68 -18.53 9.52
N HIS A 94 -0.07 -18.32 8.44
CA HIS A 94 -0.86 -19.39 7.80
C HIS A 94 -0.23 -19.98 6.53
N SER A 95 0.89 -19.43 6.06
CA SER A 95 1.65 -19.99 4.92
C SER A 95 2.66 -21.05 5.35
N ILE A 96 3.02 -21.09 6.64
CA ILE A 96 3.95 -22.06 7.22
C ILE A 96 3.12 -23.00 8.09
N ASN A 97 2.58 -24.06 7.48
CA ASN A 97 2.02 -25.21 8.19
C ASN A 97 3.01 -26.36 8.14
#